data_AF-A0A542B0X8-F1
#
_entry.id   AF-A0A542B0X8-F1
#
_cell.length_a   1.000
_cell.length_b   1.000
_cell.length_c   1.000
_cell.angle_alpha   90.00
_cell.angle_beta   90.00
_cell.angle_gamma   90.00
#
_symmetry.space_group_name_H-M   'P 1'
#
loop_
_entity.id
_entity.type
_entity.pdbx_description
1 polymer ?
#
loop_
_entity_poly.entity_id
_entity_poly.type
_entity_poly.pdbx_seq_one_letter_code
_entity_poly.pdbx_strand_id
1 'polypeptide(L)'
;MTHRSENPNPETDHNHDEFEDNEITELIPALYSKRVIFMFCLLFSTIFGAVILMSNLNNVKENKGKWQVLLFALLYTAGHAYTVFNFSTTYIGLMLNLGGALILTEYFWNRYIGMEREFIRKSWTKPAVVSALITVPLIVAAVLTTQ
;
A
#
# COMPACT_ATOMS: atom_id res chain seq x y z
N MET A 1 -18.57 37.97 -58.61
CA MET A 1 -17.64 37.37 -57.62
C MET A 1 -17.77 38.17 -56.33
N THR A 2 -18.54 37.68 -55.36
CA THR A 2 -18.68 38.30 -54.05
C THR A 2 -18.33 37.25 -53.01
N HIS A 3 -17.10 37.30 -52.52
CA HIS A 3 -16.70 36.64 -51.28
C HIS A 3 -17.49 37.25 -50.13
N ARG A 4 -18.26 36.42 -49.40
CA ARG A 4 -18.84 36.81 -48.11
C ARG A 4 -18.61 35.69 -47.10
N SER A 5 -18.09 36.11 -45.96
CA SER A 5 -17.46 35.36 -44.88
C SER A 5 -18.22 34.14 -44.40
N GLU A 6 -17.51 33.01 -44.37
CA GLU A 6 -17.82 31.87 -43.51
C GLU A 6 -17.59 32.31 -42.05
N ASN A 7 -18.66 32.28 -41.26
CA ASN A 7 -18.65 32.56 -39.83
C ASN A 7 -18.30 31.25 -39.11
N PRO A 8 -17.15 31.12 -38.41
CA PRO A 8 -16.87 29.91 -37.65
C PRO A 8 -17.76 29.92 -36.40
N ASN A 9 -18.71 28.99 -36.38
CA ASN A 9 -19.56 28.72 -35.21
C ASN A 9 -18.68 28.38 -34.00
N PRO A 10 -18.78 29.09 -32.85
CA PRO A 10 -18.03 28.77 -31.65
C PRO A 10 -18.79 27.73 -30.81
N GLU A 11 -19.22 26.64 -31.44
CA GLU A 11 -19.62 25.43 -30.69
C GLU A 11 -18.34 24.71 -30.26
N THR A 12 -17.65 25.36 -29.32
CA THR A 12 -17.12 24.77 -28.09
C THR A 12 -17.04 23.23 -28.14
N ASP A 13 -15.90 22.80 -28.66
CA ASP A 13 -15.28 21.50 -28.48
C ASP A 13 -14.96 21.26 -27.00
N HIS A 14 -16.00 21.11 -26.17
CA HIS A 14 -15.88 20.84 -24.73
C HIS A 14 -16.06 19.36 -24.39
N ASN A 15 -16.33 18.52 -25.41
CA ASN A 15 -16.58 17.11 -25.22
C ASN A 15 -15.32 16.26 -25.44
N HIS A 16 -14.33 16.71 -26.22
CA HIS A 16 -13.14 15.88 -26.50
C HIS A 16 -12.23 15.69 -25.28
N ASP A 17 -12.15 16.69 -24.40
CA ASP A 17 -11.27 16.65 -23.22
C ASP A 17 -11.81 15.71 -22.11
N GLU A 18 -13.13 15.67 -21.89
CA GLU A 18 -13.72 14.81 -20.84
C GLU A 18 -13.67 13.31 -21.19
N PHE A 19 -13.69 12.93 -22.47
CA PHE A 19 -13.62 11.51 -22.85
C PHE A 19 -12.21 10.93 -22.70
N GLU A 20 -11.16 11.68 -23.04
CA GLU A 20 -9.76 11.22 -22.87
C GLU A 20 -9.36 11.14 -21.39
N ASP A 21 -9.73 12.13 -20.57
CA ASP A 21 -9.36 12.15 -19.15
C ASP A 21 -9.95 10.97 -18.36
N ASN A 22 -11.17 10.54 -18.71
CA ASN A 22 -11.84 9.42 -18.05
C ASN A 22 -11.23 8.05 -18.44
N GLU A 23 -10.84 7.83 -19.70
CA GLU A 23 -10.15 6.60 -20.12
C GLU A 23 -8.72 6.51 -19.55
N ILE A 24 -7.98 7.63 -19.49
CA ILE A 24 -6.63 7.65 -18.90
C ILE A 24 -6.70 7.34 -17.40
N THR A 25 -7.72 7.83 -16.70
CA THR A 25 -7.94 7.57 -15.27
C THR A 25 -8.20 6.09 -14.98
N GLU A 26 -8.87 5.34 -15.87
CA GLU A 26 -9.05 3.89 -15.71
C GLU A 26 -7.75 3.08 -15.82
N LEU A 27 -6.73 3.60 -16.51
CA LEU A 27 -5.45 2.91 -16.69
C LEU A 27 -4.54 3.01 -15.46
N ILE A 28 -4.70 4.07 -14.64
CA ILE A 28 -3.82 4.36 -13.50
C ILE A 28 -4.30 3.59 -12.26
N PRO A 29 -3.51 2.66 -11.71
CA PRO A 29 -3.95 1.83 -10.59
C PRO A 29 -4.09 2.66 -9.30
N ALA A 30 -5.16 2.40 -8.55
CA ALA A 30 -5.33 2.96 -7.21
C ALA A 30 -4.54 2.16 -6.16
N LEU A 31 -3.50 2.77 -5.58
CA LEU A 31 -2.55 2.11 -4.67
C LEU A 31 -2.41 2.85 -3.34
N TYR A 32 -2.17 2.09 -2.27
CA TYR A 32 -1.65 2.64 -1.03
C TYR A 32 -0.19 3.07 -1.23
N SER A 33 0.23 4.21 -0.67
CA SER A 33 1.61 4.68 -0.86
C SER A 33 2.61 3.86 -0.03
N LYS A 34 3.90 3.88 -0.43
CA LYS A 34 5.01 3.30 0.36
C LYS A 34 4.98 3.74 1.82
N ARG A 35 4.74 5.04 2.06
CA ARG A 35 4.67 5.61 3.41
C ARG A 35 3.53 5.01 4.24
N VAL A 36 2.38 4.69 3.64
CA VAL A 36 1.30 4.00 4.34
C VAL A 36 1.75 2.60 4.74
N ILE A 37 2.31 1.83 3.82
CA ILE A 37 2.81 0.47 4.11
C ILE A 37 3.85 0.51 5.25
N PHE A 38 4.81 1.44 5.16
CA PHE A 38 5.86 1.64 6.16
C PHE A 38 5.26 1.91 7.56
N MET A 39 4.30 2.82 7.65
CA MET A 39 3.67 3.17 8.93
C MET A 39 2.87 2.02 9.52
N PHE A 40 2.21 1.21 8.69
CA PHE A 40 1.50 0.02 9.18
C PHE A 40 2.46 -1.02 9.76
N CYS A 41 3.65 -1.17 9.16
CA CYS A 41 4.69 -2.04 9.73
C CYS A 41 5.17 -1.56 11.09
N LEU A 42 5.39 -0.26 11.26
CA LEU A 42 5.89 0.30 12.51
C LEU A 42 4.84 0.35 13.61
N LEU A 43 3.61 0.74 13.30
CA LEU A 43 2.55 0.94 14.29
C LEU A 43 1.86 -0.36 14.70
N PHE A 44 1.73 -1.31 13.78
CA PHE A 44 1.02 -2.56 14.03
C PHE A 44 2.00 -3.73 14.00
N SER A 45 2.42 -4.14 12.80
CA SER A 45 3.48 -5.13 12.56
C SER A 45 3.70 -5.34 11.07
N THR A 46 4.80 -6.00 10.73
CA THR A 46 5.15 -6.31 9.33
C THR A 46 4.04 -7.04 8.55
N ILE A 47 3.26 -7.92 9.18
CA ILE A 47 2.19 -8.66 8.49
C ILE A 47 1.07 -7.73 8.01
N PHE A 48 0.74 -6.67 8.77
CA PHE A 48 -0.25 -5.69 8.32
C PHE A 48 0.24 -4.91 7.11
N GLY A 49 1.49 -4.44 7.11
CA GLY A 49 2.08 -3.79 5.94
C GLY A 49 2.14 -4.73 4.72
N ALA A 50 2.42 -6.02 4.93
CA ALA A 50 2.40 -7.02 3.87
C ALA A 50 1.00 -7.19 3.27
N VAL A 51 -0.06 -7.19 4.08
CA VAL A 51 -1.45 -7.23 3.59
C VAL A 51 -1.79 -6.01 2.73
N ILE A 52 -1.36 -4.81 3.15
CA ILE A 52 -1.53 -3.59 2.34
C ILE A 52 -0.79 -3.70 1.01
N LEU A 53 0.47 -4.17 1.03
CA LEU A 53 1.24 -4.36 -0.19
C LEU A 53 0.63 -5.43 -1.10
N MET A 54 0.13 -6.53 -0.56
CA MET A 54 -0.58 -7.55 -1.34
C MET A 54 -1.84 -6.99 -2.01
N SER A 55 -2.56 -6.08 -1.34
CA SER A 55 -3.70 -5.38 -1.95
C SER A 55 -3.26 -4.51 -3.14
N ASN A 56 -2.13 -3.82 -3.02
CA ASN A 56 -1.56 -3.05 -4.14
C ASN A 56 -1.19 -3.95 -5.32
N LEU A 57 -0.49 -5.06 -5.05
CA LEU A 57 -0.10 -6.02 -6.06
C LEU A 57 -1.30 -6.66 -6.76
N ASN A 58 -2.42 -6.80 -6.06
CA ASN A 58 -3.68 -7.21 -6.67
C ASN A 58 -4.22 -6.18 -7.66
N ASN A 59 -4.14 -4.87 -7.33
CA ASN A 59 -4.62 -3.81 -8.21
C ASN A 59 -3.75 -3.67 -9.48
N VAL A 60 -2.45 -3.99 -9.41
CA VAL A 60 -1.57 -4.05 -10.60
C VAL A 60 -1.53 -5.44 -11.26
N LYS A 61 -2.38 -6.39 -10.84
CA LYS A 61 -2.46 -7.76 -11.38
C LYS A 61 -1.15 -8.57 -11.27
N GLU A 62 -0.27 -8.22 -10.33
CA GLU A 62 1.03 -8.86 -10.08
C GLU A 62 0.89 -10.09 -9.16
N ASN A 63 0.39 -11.19 -9.72
CA ASN A 63 0.13 -12.43 -8.97
C ASN A 63 1.39 -13.08 -8.40
N LYS A 64 2.52 -13.02 -9.13
CA LYS A 64 3.80 -13.56 -8.65
C LYS A 64 4.29 -12.80 -7.42
N GLY A 65 4.24 -11.47 -7.47
CA GLY A 65 4.61 -10.62 -6.33
C GLY A 65 3.74 -10.88 -5.10
N LYS A 66 2.43 -11.05 -5.27
CA LYS A 66 1.51 -11.35 -4.16
C LYS A 66 1.92 -12.61 -3.41
N TRP A 67 2.18 -13.71 -4.13
CA TRP A 67 2.60 -14.97 -3.51
C TRP A 67 3.94 -14.87 -2.81
N GLN A 68 4.90 -14.13 -3.38
CA GLN A 68 6.19 -13.92 -2.74
C GLN A 68 6.09 -13.06 -1.47
N VAL A 69 5.29 -11.99 -1.49
CA VAL A 69 5.02 -11.17 -0.29
C VAL A 69 4.30 -11.99 0.77
N LEU A 70 3.35 -12.84 0.40
CA LEU A 70 2.64 -13.72 1.34
C LEU A 70 3.60 -14.70 2.02
N LEU A 71 4.44 -15.37 1.24
CA LEU A 71 5.44 -16.31 1.75
C LEU A 71 6.43 -15.59 2.67
N PHE A 72 6.92 -14.42 2.26
CA PHE A 72 7.77 -13.57 3.09
C PHE A 72 7.08 -13.21 4.40
N ALA A 73 5.83 -12.74 4.36
CA ALA A 73 5.09 -12.32 5.55
C ALA A 73 4.94 -13.47 6.55
N LEU A 74 4.64 -14.68 6.08
CA LEU A 74 4.50 -15.86 6.94
C LEU A 74 5.84 -16.23 7.59
N LEU A 75 6.90 -16.37 6.79
CA LEU A 75 8.23 -16.72 7.28
C LEU A 75 8.81 -15.65 8.21
N TYR A 76 8.65 -14.37 7.85
CA TYR A 76 9.10 -13.25 8.64
C TYR A 76 8.38 -13.17 9.99
N THR A 77 7.07 -13.38 10.00
CA THR A 77 6.28 -13.35 11.25
C THR A 77 6.66 -14.52 12.16
N ALA A 78 6.84 -15.73 11.61
CA ALA A 78 7.29 -16.89 12.38
C ALA A 78 8.69 -16.66 12.97
N GLY A 79 9.63 -16.15 12.16
CA GLY A 79 10.97 -15.79 12.60
C GLY A 79 10.95 -14.70 13.67
N HIS A 80 10.14 -13.65 13.48
CA HIS A 80 9.97 -12.57 14.45
C HIS A 80 9.46 -13.12 15.79
N ALA A 81 8.39 -13.91 15.79
CA ALA A 81 7.85 -14.52 17.01
C ALA A 81 8.90 -15.40 17.72
N TYR A 82 9.62 -16.22 16.96
CA TYR A 82 10.73 -17.02 17.49
C TYR A 82 11.82 -16.16 18.12
N THR A 83 12.25 -15.08 17.45
CA THR A 83 13.28 -14.19 17.98
C THR A 83 12.81 -13.47 19.25
N VAL A 84 11.60 -12.90 19.27
CA VAL A 84 11.10 -12.21 20.46
C VAL A 84 10.91 -13.17 21.64
N PHE A 85 10.51 -14.41 21.37
CA PHE A 85 10.37 -15.43 22.42
C PHE A 85 11.72 -15.83 23.05
N ASN A 86 12.78 -15.96 22.24
CA ASN A 86 14.08 -16.43 22.73
C ASN A 86 14.99 -15.31 23.22
N PHE A 87 14.80 -14.08 22.74
CA PHE A 87 15.64 -12.94 23.08
C PHE A 87 14.83 -11.93 23.90
N SER A 88 15.09 -11.88 25.20
CA SER A 88 14.39 -11.02 26.19
C SER A 88 14.79 -9.54 26.10
N THR A 89 14.79 -8.96 24.90
CA THR A 89 15.17 -7.56 24.67
C THR A 89 14.03 -6.80 24.02
N THR A 90 13.50 -5.81 24.74
CA THR A 90 12.35 -4.98 24.32
C THR A 90 12.53 -4.30 22.96
N TYR A 91 13.78 -3.97 22.57
CA TYR A 91 14.07 -3.25 21.33
C TYR A 91 14.07 -4.13 20.07
N ILE A 92 14.22 -5.45 20.21
CA ILE A 92 14.35 -6.35 19.05
C ILE A 92 13.07 -6.35 18.21
N GLY A 93 11.91 -6.36 18.85
CA GLY A 93 10.62 -6.33 18.14
C GLY A 93 10.46 -5.08 17.25
N LEU A 94 10.89 -3.92 17.76
CA LEU A 94 10.86 -2.67 17.00
C LEU A 94 11.84 -2.71 15.81
N MET A 95 13.06 -3.21 16.03
CA MET A 95 14.07 -3.35 14.96
C MET A 95 13.61 -4.32 13.88
N LEU A 96 12.94 -5.42 14.25
CA LEU A 96 12.34 -6.36 13.30
C LEU A 96 11.18 -5.69 12.55
N ASN A 97 10.27 -4.99 13.22
CA ASN A 97 9.23 -4.25 12.50
C ASN A 97 9.80 -3.24 11.50
N LEU A 98 10.87 -2.52 11.85
CA LEU A 98 11.58 -1.62 10.94
C LEU A 98 12.22 -2.38 9.77
N GLY A 99 12.90 -3.50 10.04
CA GLY A 99 13.50 -4.34 9.00
C GLY A 99 12.45 -4.87 8.01
N GLY A 100 11.33 -5.37 8.52
CA GLY A 100 10.19 -5.78 7.71
C GLY A 100 9.58 -4.63 6.91
N ALA A 101 9.51 -3.43 7.49
CA ALA A 101 9.06 -2.23 6.78
C ALA A 101 9.95 -1.92 5.57
N LEU A 102 11.27 -1.87 5.78
CA LEU A 102 12.24 -1.60 4.72
C LEU A 102 12.21 -2.68 3.62
N ILE A 103 12.10 -3.96 3.98
CA ILE A 103 12.02 -5.04 2.98
C ILE A 103 10.74 -4.87 2.14
N LEU A 104 9.59 -4.57 2.74
CA LEU A 104 8.36 -4.37 1.99
C LEU A 104 8.39 -3.12 1.10
N THR A 105 8.91 -1.99 1.59
CA THR A 105 8.87 -0.72 0.85
C THR A 105 10.02 -0.47 -0.09
N GLU A 106 11.20 -1.05 0.16
CA GLU A 106 12.39 -0.85 -0.69
C GLU A 106 12.70 -2.05 -1.56
N TYR A 107 12.46 -3.28 -1.09
CA TYR A 107 12.67 -4.45 -1.94
C TYR A 107 11.41 -4.78 -2.73
N PHE A 108 10.31 -5.17 -2.07
CA PHE A 108 9.13 -5.67 -2.77
C PHE A 108 8.41 -4.60 -3.60
N TRP A 109 8.23 -3.38 -3.07
CA TRP A 109 7.63 -2.31 -3.86
C TRP A 109 8.43 -2.03 -5.13
N ASN A 110 9.73 -1.78 -5.00
CA ASN A 110 10.58 -1.41 -6.14
C ASN A 110 10.66 -2.55 -7.16
N ARG A 111 10.62 -3.80 -6.70
CA ARG A 111 10.64 -4.99 -7.55
C ARG A 111 9.38 -5.19 -8.39
N TYR A 112 8.20 -4.92 -7.83
CA TYR A 112 6.93 -5.29 -8.46
C TYR A 112 6.07 -4.13 -8.96
N ILE A 113 6.13 -2.99 -8.29
CA ILE A 113 5.33 -1.81 -8.66
C ILE A 113 6.19 -0.85 -9.47
N GLY A 114 7.46 -0.70 -9.10
CA GLY A 114 8.40 0.25 -9.70
C GLY A 114 8.50 1.55 -8.89
N MET A 115 9.64 2.24 -9.01
CA MET A 115 9.91 3.49 -8.26
C MET A 115 9.10 4.69 -8.77
N GLU A 116 8.89 4.77 -10.09
CA GLU A 116 8.35 5.95 -10.77
C GLU A 116 6.93 5.73 -11.33
N ARG A 117 6.26 4.67 -10.90
CA ARG A 117 4.91 4.38 -11.40
C ARG A 117 3.92 5.42 -10.88
N GLU A 118 3.23 6.08 -11.79
CA GLU A 118 2.09 6.94 -11.45
C GLU A 118 0.94 6.11 -10.87
N PHE A 119 0.35 6.59 -9.78
CA PHE A 119 -0.76 5.90 -9.12
C PHE A 119 -1.69 6.89 -8.41
N ILE A 120 -2.98 6.56 -8.36
CA ILE A 120 -3.96 7.32 -7.59
C ILE A 120 -3.88 6.87 -6.13
N ARG A 121 -3.71 7.81 -5.20
CA ARG A 121 -3.55 7.50 -3.78
C ARG A 121 -4.84 6.95 -3.19
N LYS A 122 -4.81 5.68 -2.78
CA LYS A 122 -5.92 5.03 -2.09
C LYS A 122 -6.03 5.48 -0.63
N SER A 123 -7.27 5.65 -0.16
CA SER A 123 -7.54 6.03 1.24
C SER A 123 -7.15 4.93 2.23
N TRP A 124 -6.32 5.30 3.21
CA TRP A 124 -5.73 4.41 4.23
C TRP A 124 -6.57 4.29 5.52
N THR A 125 -7.66 5.03 5.65
CA THR A 125 -8.47 5.07 6.88
C THR A 125 -9.14 3.74 7.17
N LYS A 126 -9.78 3.12 6.15
CA LYS A 126 -10.44 1.81 6.27
C LYS A 126 -9.50 0.74 6.84
N PRO A 127 -8.32 0.48 6.24
CA PRO A 127 -7.41 -0.51 6.80
C PRO A 127 -6.87 -0.11 8.18
N ALA A 128 -6.65 1.18 8.45
CA ALA A 128 -6.09 1.60 9.73
C ALA A 128 -7.05 1.35 10.90
N VAL A 129 -8.34 1.60 10.69
CA VAL A 129 -9.38 1.30 11.70
C VAL A 129 -9.43 -0.19 11.99
N VAL A 130 -9.41 -1.04 10.95
CA VAL A 130 -9.41 -2.50 11.13
C VAL A 130 -8.16 -2.97 11.86
N SER A 131 -6.97 -2.48 11.48
CA SER A 131 -5.72 -2.81 12.16
C SER A 131 -5.73 -2.37 13.62
N ALA A 132 -6.18 -1.15 13.92
CA ALA A 132 -6.27 -0.66 15.30
C ALA A 132 -7.25 -1.47 16.15
N LEU A 133 -8.40 -1.85 15.59
CA LEU A 133 -9.40 -2.67 16.28
C LEU A 133 -8.86 -4.05 16.67
N ILE A 134 -7.92 -4.59 15.89
CA ILE A 134 -7.25 -5.87 16.18
C ILE A 134 -6.08 -5.68 17.15
N THR A 135 -5.22 -4.70 16.88
CA THR A 135 -3.95 -4.53 17.62
C THR A 135 -4.17 -3.98 19.02
N VAL A 136 -5.08 -3.03 19.23
CA VAL A 136 -5.27 -2.40 20.55
C VAL A 136 -5.72 -3.41 21.61
N PRO A 137 -6.76 -4.25 21.39
CA PRO A 137 -7.14 -5.27 22.36
C PRO A 137 -6.03 -6.28 22.66
N LEU A 138 -5.23 -6.65 21.67
CA LEU A 138 -4.09 -7.56 21.86
C LEU A 138 -3.01 -6.94 22.75
N ILE A 139 -2.69 -5.66 22.56
CA ILE A 139 -1.73 -4.94 23.42
C ILE A 139 -2.28 -4.86 24.85
N VAL A 140 -3.55 -4.49 25.01
CA VAL A 140 -4.19 -4.40 26.34
C VAL A 140 -4.15 -5.76 27.04
N ALA A 141 -4.51 -6.84 26.34
CA ALA A 141 -4.44 -8.20 26.89
C ALA A 141 -3.01 -8.57 27.30
N ALA A 142 -2.02 -8.31 26.45
CA ALA A 142 -0.61 -8.60 26.76
C ALA A 142 -0.13 -7.87 28.02
N VAL A 143 -0.47 -6.57 28.16
CA VAL A 143 -0.12 -5.76 29.33
C VAL A 143 -0.81 -6.28 30.59
N LEU A 144 -2.10 -6.64 30.52
CA LEU A 144 -2.82 -7.19 31.67
C LEU A 144 -2.29 -8.56 32.12
N THR A 145 -1.76 -9.37 31.21
CA THR A 145 -1.19 -10.69 31.54
C THR A 145 0.26 -10.64 32.03
N THR A 146 0.94 -9.51 31.88
CA THR A 146 2.35 -9.32 32.29
C THR A 146 2.52 -8.54 33.60
N GLN A 147 1.41 -8.14 34.23
CA GLN A 147 1.33 -7.58 35.58
C GLN A 147 0.96 -8.68 36.59
#